data_AF-A0A0Q0VXW4-F1
#
_entry.id   AF-A0A0Q0VXW4-F1
#
_cell.length_a   1.000
_cell.length_b   1.000
_cell.length_c   1.000
_cell.angle_alpha   90.00
_cell.angle_beta   90.00
_cell.angle_gamma   90.00
#
_symmetry.space_group_name_H-M   'P 1'
#
loop_
_entity.id
_entity.type
_entity.pdbx_description
1 polymer ?
#
loop_
_entity_poly.entity_id
_entity_poly.type
_entity_poly.pdbx_seq_one_letter_code
_entity_poly.pdbx_strand_id
1 'polypeptide(L)'
;MDEIDKRILTSLLGDGRSTLRQISKNLGISPQSLQYRLNKFQANNIIKKFALYVDKRIYNIKSGFAAFSGLNTIETGIFAKILCLEEISLYGFQGKTLDELRASIDAASEKIGPKAMEYIPEQNINITVSGNELAIIESLKSNPRILI
;
A
#
# COMPACT_ATOMS: atom_id res chain seq x y z
N MET A 1 -21.51 6.83 -14.12
CA MET A 1 -20.70 7.54 -13.12
C MET A 1 -20.62 8.99 -13.59
N ASP A 2 -21.04 9.94 -12.77
CA ASP A 2 -21.04 11.37 -13.11
C ASP A 2 -19.78 12.10 -12.61
N GLU A 3 -19.67 13.41 -12.85
CA GLU A 3 -18.52 14.21 -12.40
C GLU A 3 -18.44 14.33 -10.87
N ILE A 4 -19.58 14.32 -10.17
CA ILE A 4 -19.59 14.33 -8.71
C ILE A 4 -19.03 13.01 -8.19
N ASP A 5 -19.42 11.88 -8.77
CA ASP A 5 -18.89 10.55 -8.42
C ASP A 5 -17.37 10.51 -8.56
N LYS A 6 -16.83 11.00 -9.69
CA LYS A 6 -15.38 11.08 -9.91
C LYS A 6 -14.71 11.91 -8.83
N ARG A 7 -15.23 13.10 -8.52
CA ARG A 7 -14.66 13.98 -7.49
C ARG A 7 -14.73 13.39 -6.08
N ILE A 8 -15.78 12.62 -5.76
CA ILE A 8 -15.86 11.85 -4.50
C ILE A 8 -14.71 10.83 -4.45
N LEU A 9 -14.55 10.03 -5.51
CA LEU A 9 -13.50 9.02 -5.59
C LEU A 9 -12.10 9.64 -5.52
N THR A 10 -11.84 10.73 -6.25
CA THR A 10 -10.58 11.47 -6.18
C THR A 10 -10.28 11.98 -4.77
N SER A 11 -11.30 12.50 -4.07
CA SER A 11 -11.14 12.95 -2.67
C SER A 11 -10.72 11.80 -1.76
N LEU A 12 -11.36 10.62 -1.91
CA LEU A 12 -11.04 9.44 -1.12
C LEU A 12 -9.72 8.77 -1.49
N LEU A 13 -9.27 8.91 -2.74
CA LEU A 13 -7.93 8.45 -3.17
C LEU A 13 -6.83 9.32 -2.57
N GLY A 14 -7.07 10.62 -2.43
CA GLY A 14 -6.15 11.53 -1.74
C GLY A 14 -6.11 11.30 -0.24
N ASP A 15 -7.27 11.19 0.41
CA ASP A 15 -7.40 10.84 1.82
C ASP A 15 -8.61 9.95 2.07
N GLY A 16 -8.35 8.65 2.24
CA GLY A 16 -9.37 7.66 2.51
C GLY A 16 -10.03 7.78 3.88
N ARG A 17 -9.51 8.60 4.80
CA ARG A 17 -10.07 8.87 6.14
C ARG A 17 -10.90 10.15 6.19
N SER A 18 -10.94 10.92 5.12
CA SER A 18 -11.76 12.14 5.03
C SER A 18 -13.22 11.89 5.41
N THR A 19 -13.75 12.76 6.28
CA THR A 19 -15.12 12.63 6.81
C THR A 19 -16.16 13.00 5.75
N LEU A 20 -17.37 12.44 5.87
CA LEU A 20 -18.50 12.79 5.00
C LEU A 20 -18.77 14.29 5.01
N ARG A 21 -18.67 14.93 6.18
CA ARG A 21 -18.86 16.37 6.34
C ARG A 21 -17.81 17.17 5.55
N GLN A 22 -16.54 16.77 5.59
CA GLN A 22 -15.49 17.45 4.85
C GLN A 22 -15.68 17.32 3.34
N ILE A 23 -15.96 16.10 2.87
CA ILE A 23 -16.14 15.83 1.43
C ILE A 23 -17.40 16.54 0.91
N SER A 24 -18.53 16.44 1.62
CA SER A 24 -19.79 17.10 1.23
C SER A 24 -19.64 18.62 1.13
N LYS A 25 -18.96 19.25 2.11
CA LYS A 25 -18.64 20.68 2.08
C LYS A 25 -17.76 21.06 0.89
N ASN A 26 -16.69 20.29 0.63
CA ASN A 26 -15.76 20.56 -0.47
C ASN A 26 -16.41 20.40 -1.85
N LEU A 27 -17.38 19.50 -1.97
CA LEU A 27 -18.06 19.21 -3.24
C LEU A 27 -19.35 20.01 -3.45
N GLY A 28 -19.86 20.69 -2.43
CA GLY A 28 -21.11 21.46 -2.50
C GLY A 28 -22.35 20.58 -2.58
N ILE A 29 -22.34 19.40 -1.97
CA ILE A 29 -23.47 18.46 -1.94
C ILE A 29 -23.92 18.18 -0.50
N SER A 30 -25.13 17.64 -0.32
CA SER A 30 -25.59 17.25 1.01
C SER A 30 -24.85 15.98 1.52
N PRO A 31 -24.63 15.83 2.84
CA PRO A 31 -24.08 14.61 3.41
C PRO A 31 -24.89 13.36 3.04
N GLN A 32 -26.22 13.48 2.93
CA GLN A 32 -27.12 12.39 2.54
C GLN A 32 -26.89 11.95 1.09
N SER A 33 -26.72 12.90 0.17
CA SER A 33 -26.40 12.59 -1.24
C SER A 33 -25.05 11.90 -1.36
N LEU A 34 -24.05 12.37 -0.62
CA LEU A 34 -22.74 11.72 -0.53
C LEU A 34 -22.85 10.29 0.01
N GLN A 35 -23.57 10.09 1.13
CA GLN A 35 -23.75 8.77 1.73
C GLN A 35 -24.41 7.78 0.77
N TYR A 36 -25.46 8.21 0.06
CA TYR A 36 -26.12 7.39 -0.95
C TYR A 36 -25.15 6.92 -2.04
N ARG A 37 -24.32 7.83 -2.56
CA ARG A 37 -23.31 7.52 -3.59
C ARG A 37 -22.24 6.57 -3.06
N LEU A 38 -21.74 6.77 -1.85
CA LEU A 38 -20.76 5.87 -1.23
C LEU A 38 -21.32 4.46 -1.02
N ASN A 39 -22.56 4.33 -0.55
CA ASN A 39 -23.24 3.05 -0.42
C ASN A 39 -23.35 2.34 -1.78
N LYS A 40 -23.69 3.09 -2.84
CA LYS A 40 -23.73 2.57 -4.21
C LYS A 40 -22.35 2.12 -4.69
N PHE A 41 -21.28 2.86 -4.39
CA PHE A 41 -19.92 2.46 -4.75
C PHE A 41 -19.48 1.18 -4.06
N GLN A 42 -19.83 1.01 -2.78
CA GLN A 42 -19.54 -0.22 -2.03
C GLN A 42 -20.37 -1.40 -2.56
N ALA A 43 -21.68 -1.22 -2.74
CA ALA A 43 -22.57 -2.26 -3.27
C ALA A 43 -22.15 -2.73 -4.67
N ASN A 44 -21.64 -1.82 -5.50
CA ASN A 44 -21.18 -2.12 -6.85
C ASN A 44 -19.69 -2.50 -6.93
N ASN A 45 -19.01 -2.73 -5.79
CA ASN A 45 -17.58 -3.07 -5.73
C ASN A 45 -16.64 -2.05 -6.41
N ILE A 46 -17.08 -0.80 -6.57
CA ILE A 46 -16.24 0.32 -7.02
C ILE A 46 -15.26 0.69 -5.90
N ILE A 47 -15.75 0.77 -4.66
CA ILE A 47 -14.92 0.82 -3.46
C ILE A 47 -15.00 -0.54 -2.78
N LYS A 48 -13.93 -1.33 -2.90
CA LYS A 48 -13.87 -2.68 -2.30
C LYS A 48 -13.58 -2.64 -0.81
N LYS A 49 -12.62 -1.80 -0.40
CA LYS A 49 -12.22 -1.61 1.01
C LYS A 49 -11.44 -0.32 1.17
N PHE A 50 -11.34 0.14 2.42
CA PHE A 50 -10.31 1.08 2.85
C PHE A 50 -9.16 0.27 3.44
N ALA A 51 -7.93 0.72 3.22
CA ALA A 51 -6.74 0.05 3.74
C ALA A 51 -5.82 1.08 4.39
N LEU A 52 -5.22 0.69 5.52
CA LEU A 52 -4.15 1.47 6.12
C LEU A 52 -2.84 1.16 5.38
N TYR A 53 -2.17 2.20 4.89
CA TYR A 53 -0.81 2.11 4.40
C TYR A 53 0.13 2.61 5.49
N VAL A 54 0.94 1.70 6.04
CA VAL A 54 1.91 2.01 7.10
C VAL A 54 3.31 1.89 6.51
N ASP A 55 4.10 2.91 6.71
CA ASP A 55 5.52 2.88 6.39
C ASP A 55 6.23 1.76 7.16
N LYS A 56 6.94 0.88 6.46
CA LYS A 56 7.60 -0.28 7.07
C LYS A 56 8.74 0.09 8.02
N ARG A 57 9.29 1.31 7.90
CA ARG A 57 10.32 1.84 8.80
C ARG A 57 9.84 1.96 10.25
N ILE A 58 8.54 2.14 10.47
CA ILE A 58 7.89 2.10 11.80
C ILE A 58 8.14 0.76 12.51
N TYR A 59 8.31 -0.33 11.74
CA TYR A 59 8.59 -1.66 12.26
C TYR A 59 10.08 -2.04 12.20
N ASN A 60 10.97 -1.08 11.91
CA ASN A 60 12.39 -1.32 11.64
C ASN A 60 12.63 -2.37 10.54
N ILE A 61 11.74 -2.41 9.55
CA ILE A 61 11.87 -3.27 8.38
C ILE A 61 12.44 -2.44 7.24
N LYS A 62 13.54 -2.92 6.66
CA LYS A 62 14.11 -2.40 5.43
C LYS A 62 13.43 -3.05 4.24
N SER A 63 13.16 -2.27 3.21
CA SER A 63 12.56 -2.75 1.96
C SER A 63 13.43 -2.37 0.76
N GLY A 64 13.36 -3.19 -0.28
CA GLY A 64 14.04 -2.96 -1.54
C GLY A 64 13.26 -3.61 -2.67
N PHE A 65 13.62 -3.25 -3.90
CA PHE A 65 13.06 -3.83 -5.10
C PHE A 65 14.17 -4.39 -5.96
N ALA A 66 13.91 -5.53 -6.59
CA ALA A 66 14.80 -6.08 -7.60
C ALA A 66 13.97 -6.56 -8.79
N ALA A 67 14.50 -6.32 -9.98
CA ALA A 67 13.91 -6.85 -11.19
C ALA A 67 14.79 -7.98 -11.73
N PHE A 68 14.14 -9.03 -12.22
CA PHE A 68 14.80 -10.24 -12.71
C PHE A 68 14.37 -10.53 -14.12
N SER A 69 15.32 -10.98 -14.93
CA SER A 69 15.04 -11.48 -16.26
C SER A 69 14.63 -12.95 -16.18
N GLY A 70 13.48 -13.30 -16.74
CA GLY A 70 13.01 -14.69 -16.78
C GLY A 70 11.49 -14.85 -16.73
N LEU A 71 11.03 -16.07 -16.98
CA LEU A 71 9.61 -16.45 -16.96
C LEU A 71 9.20 -17.11 -15.63
N ASN A 72 10.17 -17.52 -14.81
CA ASN A 72 9.90 -18.11 -13.51
C ASN A 72 9.42 -17.04 -12.55
N THR A 73 8.63 -17.43 -11.55
CA THR A 73 8.15 -16.48 -10.54
C THR A 73 8.15 -17.12 -9.16
N ILE A 74 8.23 -16.28 -8.12
CA ILE A 74 8.03 -16.67 -6.73
C ILE A 74 6.76 -16.02 -6.17
N GLU A 75 6.24 -16.59 -5.10
CA GLU A 75 5.09 -16.07 -4.33
C GLU A 75 5.43 -15.81 -2.86
N THR A 76 6.53 -16.38 -2.36
CA THR A 76 6.93 -16.30 -0.95
C THR A 76 8.17 -15.42 -0.80
N GLY A 77 8.34 -14.80 0.37
CA GLY A 77 9.47 -13.93 0.66
C GLY A 77 9.40 -12.54 0.00
N ILE A 78 8.30 -12.22 -0.67
CA ILE A 78 8.06 -10.93 -1.34
C ILE A 78 6.85 -10.23 -0.73
N PHE A 79 6.85 -8.89 -0.78
CA PHE A 79 5.69 -8.07 -0.41
C PHE A 79 5.01 -7.41 -1.62
N ALA A 80 5.69 -7.40 -2.77
CA ALA A 80 5.17 -6.87 -4.02
C ALA A 80 5.65 -7.72 -5.20
N LYS A 81 4.79 -7.86 -6.21
CA LYS A 81 5.05 -8.58 -7.46
C LYS A 81 4.39 -7.82 -8.60
N ILE A 82 5.19 -7.39 -9.57
CA ILE A 82 4.74 -6.75 -10.79
C ILE A 82 5.32 -7.58 -11.93
N LEU A 83 4.44 -8.38 -12.55
CA LEU A 83 4.77 -9.15 -13.73
C LEU A 83 4.70 -8.24 -14.94
N CYS A 84 5.81 -8.09 -15.65
CA CYS A 84 5.80 -7.43 -16.94
C CYS A 84 5.54 -8.48 -18.02
N LEU A 85 4.89 -8.05 -19.10
CA LEU A 85 4.70 -8.89 -20.29
C LEU A 85 6.04 -9.08 -21.04
N GLU A 86 6.99 -8.16 -20.86
CA GLU A 86 8.37 -8.31 -21.31
C GLU A 86 9.24 -9.16 -20.34
N GLU A 87 10.47 -9.44 -20.75
CA GLU A 87 11.41 -10.35 -20.08
C GLU A 87 11.80 -9.97 -18.65
N ILE A 88 11.35 -8.84 -18.07
CA ILE A 88 11.79 -8.34 -16.76
C ILE A 88 10.61 -8.13 -15.81
N SER A 89 10.53 -8.94 -14.75
CA SER A 89 9.52 -8.77 -13.69
C SER A 89 10.12 -8.13 -12.44
N LEU A 90 9.36 -7.24 -11.78
CA LEU A 90 9.78 -6.48 -10.60
C LEU A 90 9.19 -7.08 -9.32
N TYR A 91 10.02 -7.25 -8.30
CA TYR A 91 9.64 -7.83 -7.01
C TYR A 91 10.09 -6.93 -5.86
N GLY A 92 9.27 -6.84 -4.82
CA GLY A 92 9.59 -6.14 -3.58
C GLY A 92 9.97 -7.11 -2.46
N PHE A 93 11.10 -6.86 -1.82
CA PHE A 93 11.67 -7.68 -0.75
C PHE A 93 11.84 -6.88 0.55
N GLN A 94 11.87 -7.57 1.68
CA GLN A 94 12.00 -6.94 2.99
C GLN A 94 12.91 -7.77 3.93
N GLY A 95 13.59 -7.09 4.84
CA GLY A 95 14.45 -7.70 5.88
C GLY A 95 14.60 -6.78 7.08
N LYS A 96 14.98 -7.31 8.26
CA LYS A 96 15.24 -6.47 9.44
C LYS A 96 16.56 -5.71 9.30
N THR A 97 17.54 -6.34 8.66
CA THR A 97 18.84 -5.75 8.33
C THR A 97 19.01 -5.60 6.82
N LEU A 98 20.02 -4.82 6.41
CA LEU A 98 20.33 -4.67 4.99
C LEU A 98 20.84 -5.99 4.39
N ASP A 99 21.58 -6.76 5.18
CA ASP A 99 22.12 -8.06 4.77
C ASP A 99 21.01 -9.10 4.62
N GLU A 100 20.03 -9.14 5.53
CA GLU A 100 18.85 -9.99 5.38
C GLU A 100 18.05 -9.65 4.11
N LEU A 101 17.86 -8.35 3.83
CA LEU A 101 17.18 -7.89 2.61
C LEU A 101 17.93 -8.35 1.35
N ARG A 102 19.25 -8.16 1.30
CA ARG A 102 20.08 -8.58 0.16
C ARG A 102 20.08 -10.09 -0.02
N ALA A 103 20.24 -10.84 1.07
CA ALA A 103 20.17 -12.29 1.05
C ALA A 103 18.82 -12.79 0.48
N SER A 104 17.72 -12.11 0.82
CA SER A 104 16.41 -12.44 0.25
C SER A 104 16.31 -12.17 -1.26
N ILE A 105 16.96 -11.12 -1.76
CA ILE A 105 17.02 -10.80 -3.19
C ILE A 105 17.88 -11.82 -3.95
N ASP A 106 19.04 -12.17 -3.40
CA ASP A 106 19.97 -13.09 -4.04
C ASP A 106 19.39 -14.52 -4.09
N ALA A 107 18.75 -14.97 -3.01
CA ALA A 107 18.02 -16.25 -2.99
C ALA A 107 16.86 -16.31 -3.99
N ALA A 108 16.29 -15.15 -4.37
CA ALA A 108 15.28 -15.07 -5.41
C ALA A 108 15.90 -15.17 -6.81
N SER A 109 17.10 -14.62 -7.02
CA SER A 109 17.82 -14.71 -8.29
C SER A 109 18.08 -16.16 -8.71
N GLU A 110 18.41 -17.03 -7.75
CA GLU A 110 18.63 -18.46 -8.01
C GLU A 110 17.38 -19.18 -8.56
N LYS A 111 16.18 -18.68 -8.25
CA LYS A 111 14.89 -19.31 -8.60
C LYS A 111 14.25 -18.66 -9.82
N ILE A 112 14.34 -17.34 -9.91
CA ILE A 112 13.62 -16.52 -10.90
C ILE A 112 14.46 -16.34 -12.17
N GLY A 113 15.77 -16.15 -12.00
CA GLY A 113 16.70 -15.80 -13.08
C GLY A 113 17.65 -14.68 -12.68
N PRO A 114 18.53 -14.24 -13.59
CA PRO A 114 19.50 -13.21 -13.30
C PRO A 114 18.84 -11.88 -12.92
N LYS A 115 19.41 -11.22 -11.91
CA LYS A 115 19.02 -9.88 -11.49
C LYS A 115 19.39 -8.87 -12.58
N ALA A 116 18.39 -8.20 -13.14
CA ALA A 116 18.56 -7.13 -14.12
C ALA A 116 18.84 -5.78 -13.45
N MET A 117 18.19 -5.53 -12.30
CA MET A 117 18.38 -4.31 -11.52
C MET A 117 18.04 -4.52 -10.04
N GLU A 118 18.64 -3.70 -9.19
CA GLU A 118 18.36 -3.62 -7.76
C GLU A 118 18.21 -2.16 -7.35
N TYR A 119 17.20 -1.88 -6.53
CA TYR A 119 16.99 -0.59 -5.90
C TYR A 119 16.66 -0.77 -4.42
N ILE A 120 17.61 -0.38 -3.56
CA ILE A 120 17.39 -0.31 -2.11
C ILE A 120 17.50 1.17 -1.73
N PRO A 121 16.38 1.85 -1.41
CA PRO A 121 16.42 3.25 -1.01
C PRO A 121 17.16 3.41 0.32
N GLU A 122 17.79 4.57 0.51
CA GLU A 122 18.30 4.98 1.82
C GLU A 122 17.15 5.06 2.82
N GLN A 123 17.27 4.30 3.90
CA GLN A 123 16.24 4.16 4.94
C GLN A 123 16.81 4.59 6.29
N ASN A 124 17.47 5.75 6.28
CA ASN A 124 18.21 6.34 7.40
C ASN A 124 17.29 7.04 8.41
N ILE A 125 16.23 6.37 8.87
CA ILE A 125 15.36 6.91 9.93
C ILE A 125 15.20 5.86 11.02
N ASN A 126 15.81 6.12 12.18
CA ASN A 126 15.49 5.41 13.41
C ASN A 126 14.16 5.96 13.93
N ILE A 127 13.05 5.34 13.50
CA ILE A 127 11.73 5.67 14.03
C ILE A 127 11.53 4.86 15.31
N THR A 128 11.57 5.54 16.45
CA THR A 128 11.13 4.95 17.72
C THR A 128 9.64 5.20 17.88
N VAL A 129 8.87 4.11 17.93
CA VAL A 129 7.40 4.15 18.05
C VAL A 129 7.04 3.69 19.45
N SER A 130 6.28 4.51 20.17
CA SER A 130 5.77 4.18 21.50
C SER A 130 4.73 3.06 21.46
N GLY A 131 4.49 2.41 22.61
CA GLY A 131 3.45 1.38 22.72
C GLY A 131 2.05 1.88 22.35
N ASN A 132 1.74 3.14 22.66
CA ASN A 132 0.45 3.74 22.31
C ASN A 132 0.30 3.95 20.81
N GLU A 133 1.35 4.41 20.12
CA GLU A 133 1.33 4.59 18.66
C GLU A 133 1.18 3.24 17.95
N LEU A 134 1.84 2.19 18.44
CA LEU A 134 1.64 0.83 17.94
C LEU A 134 0.18 0.37 18.13
N ALA A 135 -0.42 0.62 19.29
CA ALA A 135 -1.81 0.27 19.56
C ALA A 135 -2.80 1.02 18.62
N ILE A 136 -2.51 2.28 18.31
CA ILE A 136 -3.28 3.07 17.32
C ILE A 136 -3.15 2.43 15.93
N ILE A 137 -1.93 2.07 15.51
CA ILE A 137 -1.71 1.46 14.20
C ILE A 137 -2.44 0.11 14.10
N GLU A 138 -2.37 -0.74 15.13
CA GLU A 138 -3.09 -2.02 15.14
C GLU A 138 -4.62 -1.82 15.09
N SER A 139 -5.13 -0.82 15.80
CA SER A 139 -6.56 -0.47 15.73
C SER A 139 -6.95 -0.03 14.32
N LEU A 140 -6.13 0.81 13.67
CA LEU A 140 -6.34 1.26 12.29
C LEU A 140 -6.17 0.16 11.25
N LYS A 141 -5.33 -0.86 11.50
CA LYS A 141 -5.23 -2.03 10.60
C LYS A 141 -6.55 -2.80 10.54
N SER A 142 -7.22 -2.95 11.70
CA SER A 142 -8.51 -3.65 11.77
C SER A 142 -9.64 -2.84 11.15
N ASN A 143 -9.67 -1.53 11.40
CA ASN A 143 -10.64 -0.61 10.83
C ASN A 143 -9.96 0.72 10.44
N PRO A 144 -9.55 0.88 9.17
CA PRO A 144 -8.82 2.06 8.71
C PRO A 144 -9.59 3.37 8.84
N ARG A 145 -10.91 3.32 9.06
CA ARG A 145 -11.79 4.50 9.21
C ARG A 145 -12.34 4.67 10.63
N ILE A 146 -11.84 3.91 11.62
CA ILE A 146 -12.22 4.14 13.02
C ILE A 146 -11.78 5.54 13.48
N LEU A 147 -12.63 6.16 14.30
CA LEU A 147 -12.36 7.42 14.96
C LEU A 147 -11.51 7.13 16.20
N ILE A 148 -10.34 7.75 16.28
CA ILE A 148 -9.36 7.62 17.35
C ILE A 148 -9.00 9.04 17.80
#